data_AF-A0AAW2QHI6-F1
#
_entry.id   AF-A0AAW2QHI6-F1
#
_cell.length_a   1.000
_cell.length_b   1.000
_cell.length_c   1.000
_cell.angle_alpha   90.00
_cell.angle_beta   90.00
_cell.angle_gamma   90.00
#
_symmetry.space_group_name_H-M   'P 1'
#
loop_
_entity.id
_entity.type
_entity.pdbx_description
1 polymer ?
#
loop_
_entity_poly.entity_id
_entity_poly.type
_entity_poly.pdbx_seq_one_letter_code
_entity_poly.pdbx_strand_id
1 'polypeptide(L)'
;MESSKKPIVNTKEEKRGAKEDRAKVIEWEDYEQELARLCSLTSALEEAKKKKLLLEEKLQSLIQIEAESLNRSNELEQMREKLESRKLVMGNMSMHSKVVKEKVRKQEEQLSTEIRSLLAGGNSLSEANKRMQDSSRSLAGEKGYGHLKNLQKLLRVRQQYMVSQVSLLYPVKVVVKKAPEQELESFSSSIKSGVPDGSKPVDQGTLTISGLHLTVIPFTKMSFFTDKKEVQRSSTALGYVAHAVSLIASYLQVPLRYPLRLGGSRSYIRDYSPSIEHSASSTTLDSTTSASTKPVEFPLFVEGQDSTRAAYAVFLLNKDLEQLLNFIGVKSLGPRQVLANLKELTRTILSPEYIDM
;
A
#
# COMPACT_ATOMS: atom_id res chain seq x y z
N MET A 1 77.23 -22.74 -0.66
CA MET A 1 77.99 -21.57 -1.18
C MET A 1 78.04 -20.59 -0.01
N GLU A 2 79.18 -20.14 0.50
CA GLU A 2 80.54 -20.12 -0.08
C GLU A 2 81.66 -20.22 0.97
N SER A 3 82.86 -20.57 0.46
CA SER A 3 84.21 -20.28 0.99
C SER A 3 84.53 -20.45 2.48
N SER A 4 85.23 -21.54 2.74
CA SER A 4 86.30 -21.69 3.73
C SER A 4 87.20 -20.47 3.95
N LYS A 5 87.76 -20.33 5.17
CA LYS A 5 89.16 -19.94 5.39
C LYS A 5 89.68 -20.38 6.76
N LYS A 6 90.70 -21.25 6.76
CA LYS A 6 91.61 -21.49 7.90
C LYS A 6 92.83 -20.57 7.77
N PRO A 7 93.46 -20.22 8.89
CA PRO A 7 94.92 -20.20 9.02
C PRO A 7 95.34 -21.12 10.21
N ILE A 8 96.42 -21.92 10.24
CA ILE A 8 97.79 -21.86 9.68
C ILE A 8 98.55 -20.63 10.23
N VAL A 9 99.67 -20.69 10.94
CA VAL A 9 100.52 -21.73 11.57
C VAL A 9 101.49 -20.93 12.48
N ASN A 10 102.09 -21.53 13.52
CA ASN A 10 103.50 -21.34 13.94
C ASN A 10 103.74 -21.75 15.41
N THR A 11 103.82 -23.06 15.65
CA THR A 11 104.49 -23.58 16.84
C THR A 11 105.98 -23.61 16.56
N LYS A 12 106.72 -22.56 16.96
CA LYS A 12 108.19 -22.61 16.93
C LYS A 12 108.70 -23.35 18.15
N GLU A 13 109.29 -24.51 17.91
CA GLU A 13 110.10 -25.23 18.91
C GLU A 13 111.35 -24.40 19.24
N GLU A 14 111.48 -23.94 20.49
CA GLU A 14 112.78 -23.50 21.00
C GLU A 14 113.46 -24.66 21.73
N LYS A 15 114.53 -25.15 21.09
CA LYS A 15 115.41 -26.19 21.61
C LYS A 15 116.03 -25.76 22.95
N ARG A 16 115.62 -26.37 24.06
CA ARG A 16 116.38 -26.32 25.32
C ARG A 16 117.67 -27.13 25.18
N GLY A 17 118.72 -26.48 24.68
CA GLY A 17 120.09 -26.95 24.83
C GLY A 17 120.62 -26.68 26.23
N ALA A 18 120.41 -27.62 27.15
CA ALA A 18 121.21 -27.76 28.37
C ALA A 18 122.04 -29.04 28.18
N LYS A 19 123.26 -28.94 27.61
CA LYS A 19 124.50 -28.74 28.36
C LYS A 19 124.57 -29.67 29.57
N GLU A 20 125.33 -30.74 29.37
CA GLU A 20 125.77 -31.68 30.40
C GLU A 20 126.31 -30.95 31.62
N ASP A 21 125.99 -31.46 32.81
CA ASP A 21 126.57 -31.03 34.08
C ASP A 21 128.07 -31.36 34.10
N ARG A 22 128.89 -30.48 33.51
CA ARG A 22 130.29 -30.37 33.84
C ARG A 22 130.37 -29.86 35.28
N ALA A 23 130.36 -30.79 36.23
CA ALA A 23 130.76 -30.53 37.60
C ALA A 23 132.17 -29.91 37.56
N LYS A 24 132.23 -28.59 37.75
CA LYS A 24 133.50 -27.90 37.95
C LYS A 24 134.13 -28.50 39.20
N VAL A 25 135.29 -29.13 39.05
CA VAL A 25 136.17 -29.36 40.19
C VAL A 25 136.74 -28.00 40.55
N ILE A 26 136.45 -27.51 41.74
CA ILE A 26 136.81 -26.17 42.21
C ILE A 26 137.97 -26.34 43.20
N GLU A 27 139.05 -25.59 43.00
CA GLU A 27 140.12 -25.51 43.99
C GLU A 27 139.62 -24.75 45.22
N TRP A 28 140.05 -25.16 46.43
CA TRP A 28 139.43 -24.72 47.69
C TRP A 28 139.38 -23.19 47.89
N GLU A 29 140.30 -22.46 47.27
CA GLU A 29 140.41 -20.99 47.36
C GLU A 29 139.33 -20.26 46.52
N ASP A 30 138.83 -20.87 45.43
CA ASP A 30 137.80 -20.29 44.54
C ASP A 30 136.37 -20.79 44.88
N TYR A 31 136.24 -21.76 45.79
CA TYR A 31 134.96 -22.37 46.15
C TYR A 31 133.96 -21.36 46.71
N GLU A 32 134.44 -20.40 47.52
CA GLU A 32 133.62 -19.31 48.05
C GLU A 32 133.11 -18.36 46.96
N GLN A 33 133.88 -18.12 45.89
CA GLN A 33 133.51 -17.18 44.83
C GLN A 33 132.48 -17.77 43.85
N GLU A 34 132.60 -19.03 43.46
CA GLU A 34 131.57 -19.69 42.64
C GLU A 34 130.31 -20.00 43.46
N LEU A 35 130.42 -20.25 44.77
CA LEU A 35 129.25 -20.25 45.66
C LEU A 35 128.59 -18.87 45.73
N ALA A 36 129.34 -17.79 45.95
CA ALA A 36 128.80 -16.43 45.96
C ALA A 36 128.13 -16.08 44.62
N ARG A 37 128.69 -16.53 43.49
CA ARG A 37 128.10 -16.39 42.16
C ARG A 37 126.80 -17.17 42.02
N LEU A 38 126.75 -18.44 42.42
CA LEU A 38 125.55 -19.27 42.37
C LEU A 38 124.47 -18.74 43.32
N CYS A 39 124.83 -18.27 44.52
CA CYS A 39 123.95 -17.58 45.46
C CYS A 39 123.40 -16.27 44.88
N SER A 40 124.22 -15.49 44.18
CA SER A 40 123.79 -14.27 43.49
C SER A 40 122.83 -14.57 42.33
N LEU A 41 123.11 -15.62 41.54
CA LEU A 41 122.33 -15.98 40.35
C LEU A 41 121.01 -16.67 40.75
N THR A 42 121.00 -17.48 41.81
CA THR A 42 119.76 -17.98 42.43
C THR A 42 118.96 -16.87 43.08
N SER A 43 119.60 -15.89 43.75
CA SER A 43 118.90 -14.71 44.28
C SER A 43 118.25 -13.87 43.18
N ALA A 44 118.96 -13.62 42.07
CA ALA A 44 118.41 -12.91 40.91
C ALA A 44 117.29 -13.70 40.22
N LEU A 45 117.39 -15.03 40.18
CA LEU A 45 116.35 -15.91 39.65
C LEU A 45 115.11 -15.96 40.55
N GLU A 46 115.26 -15.94 41.87
CA GLU A 46 114.16 -15.78 42.82
C GLU A 46 113.54 -14.37 42.76
N GLU A 47 114.33 -13.32 42.55
CA GLU A 47 113.82 -11.97 42.33
C GLU A 47 113.03 -11.88 41.00
N ALA A 48 113.52 -12.53 39.94
CA ALA A 48 112.83 -12.63 38.66
C ALA A 48 111.52 -13.44 38.76
N LYS A 49 111.51 -14.56 39.52
CA LYS A 49 110.28 -15.30 39.84
C LYS A 49 109.27 -14.44 40.61
N LYS A 50 109.72 -13.72 41.65
CA LYS A 50 108.87 -12.79 42.42
C LYS A 50 108.28 -11.70 41.53
N LYS A 51 109.09 -11.09 40.66
CA LYS A 51 108.63 -10.12 39.66
C LYS A 51 107.63 -10.72 38.69
N LYS A 52 107.85 -11.96 38.21
CA LYS A 52 106.91 -12.68 37.34
C LYS A 52 105.56 -12.91 38.04
N LEU A 53 105.56 -13.42 39.27
CA LEU A 53 104.34 -13.67 40.05
C LEU A 53 103.55 -12.37 40.28
N LEU A 54 104.22 -11.29 40.68
CA LEU A 54 103.61 -9.96 40.82
C LEU A 54 103.04 -9.41 39.49
N LEU A 55 103.60 -9.82 38.35
CA LEU A 55 103.09 -9.44 37.03
C LEU A 55 101.90 -10.32 36.62
N GLU A 56 101.90 -11.61 36.96
CA GLU A 56 100.78 -12.53 36.76
C GLU A 56 99.56 -12.11 37.62
N GLU A 57 99.75 -11.74 38.88
CA GLU A 57 98.69 -11.18 39.75
C GLU A 57 98.13 -9.85 39.22
N LYS A 58 98.99 -8.94 38.75
CA LYS A 58 98.56 -7.69 38.12
C LYS A 58 97.81 -7.92 36.81
N LEU A 59 98.26 -8.87 35.99
CA LEU A 59 97.60 -9.21 34.74
C LEU A 59 96.23 -9.85 35.00
N GLN A 60 96.12 -10.76 35.98
CA GLN A 60 94.85 -11.36 36.37
C GLN A 60 93.85 -10.33 36.91
N SER A 61 94.29 -9.39 37.75
CA SER A 61 93.41 -8.31 38.24
C SER A 61 92.96 -7.36 37.12
N LEU A 62 93.81 -7.05 36.15
CA LEU A 62 93.40 -6.27 34.97
C LEU A 62 92.40 -7.03 34.08
N ILE A 63 92.63 -8.32 33.81
CA ILE A 63 91.70 -9.18 33.05
C ILE A 63 90.34 -9.26 33.75
N GLN A 64 90.32 -9.38 35.08
CA GLN A 64 89.09 -9.38 35.87
C GLN A 64 88.32 -8.06 35.73
N ILE A 65 89.01 -6.91 35.84
CA ILE A 65 88.41 -5.58 35.66
C ILE A 65 87.87 -5.42 34.22
N GLU A 66 88.60 -5.89 33.21
CA GLU A 66 88.19 -5.83 31.81
C GLU A 66 86.96 -6.71 31.54
N ALA A 67 86.92 -7.93 32.10
CA ALA A 67 85.76 -8.82 32.02
C ALA A 67 84.50 -8.21 32.68
N GLU A 68 84.65 -7.59 33.85
CA GLU A 68 83.56 -6.86 34.50
C GLU A 68 83.09 -5.64 33.69
N SER A 69 84.03 -4.89 33.10
CA SER A 69 83.74 -3.76 32.22
C SER A 69 82.97 -4.20 30.98
N LEU A 70 83.40 -5.31 30.35
CA LEU A 70 82.72 -5.89 29.19
C LEU A 70 81.32 -6.38 29.55
N ASN A 71 81.14 -7.03 30.70
CA ASN A 71 79.81 -7.44 31.16
C ASN A 71 78.88 -6.24 31.38
N ARG A 72 79.34 -5.19 32.07
CA ARG A 72 78.59 -3.92 32.22
C ARG A 72 78.24 -3.29 30.87
N SER A 73 79.15 -3.34 29.89
CA SER A 73 78.88 -2.84 28.53
C SER A 73 77.79 -3.66 27.82
N ASN A 74 77.82 -4.99 27.95
CA ASN A 74 76.82 -5.88 27.36
C ASN A 74 75.44 -5.67 27.98
N GLU A 75 75.35 -5.48 29.30
CA GLU A 75 74.10 -5.14 30.00
C GLU A 75 73.53 -3.79 29.54
N LEU A 76 74.38 -2.77 29.40
CA LEU A 76 73.99 -1.47 28.85
C LEU A 76 73.44 -1.60 27.43
N GLU A 77 74.06 -2.40 26.57
CA GLU A 77 73.62 -2.57 25.18
C GLU A 77 72.27 -3.30 25.10
N GLN A 78 72.07 -4.37 25.87
CA GLN A 78 70.76 -5.01 25.99
C GLN A 78 69.68 -4.04 26.50
N MET A 79 70.01 -3.08 27.36
CA MET A 79 69.07 -2.06 27.79
C MET A 79 68.78 -1.04 26.68
N ARG A 80 69.76 -0.67 25.83
CA ARG A 80 69.52 0.18 24.64
C ARG A 80 68.59 -0.50 23.65
N GLU A 81 68.83 -1.76 23.32
CA GLU A 81 67.95 -2.54 22.40
C GLU A 81 66.51 -2.63 22.93
N LYS A 82 66.34 -2.90 24.23
CA LYS A 82 65.03 -2.91 24.91
C LYS A 82 64.37 -1.52 24.92
N LEU A 83 65.14 -0.44 24.97
CA LEU A 83 64.62 0.93 24.91
C LEU A 83 64.19 1.31 23.49
N GLU A 84 65.01 1.05 22.47
CA GLU A 84 64.70 1.37 21.07
C GLU A 84 63.53 0.53 20.53
N SER A 85 63.45 -0.76 20.88
CA SER A 85 62.28 -1.59 20.54
C SER A 85 60.98 -1.06 21.19
N ARG A 86 61.02 -0.66 22.46
CA ARG A 86 59.87 0.00 23.13
C ARG A 86 59.49 1.33 22.48
N LYS A 87 60.48 2.15 22.11
CA LYS A 87 60.31 3.43 21.43
C LYS A 87 59.68 3.27 20.05
N LEU A 88 60.08 2.25 19.27
CA LEU A 88 59.45 1.90 18.00
C LEU A 88 57.98 1.48 18.19
N VAL A 89 57.69 0.59 19.14
CA VAL A 89 56.31 0.17 19.44
C VAL A 89 55.45 1.36 19.88
N MET A 90 55.98 2.25 20.73
CA MET A 90 55.28 3.47 21.17
C MET A 90 55.04 4.45 20.01
N GLY A 91 56.01 4.60 19.10
CA GLY A 91 55.86 5.38 17.87
C GLY A 91 54.75 4.83 16.96
N ASN A 92 54.77 3.51 16.70
CA ASN A 92 53.74 2.83 15.92
C ASN A 92 52.35 2.96 16.57
N MET A 93 52.25 2.79 17.89
CA MET A 93 51.01 2.98 18.65
C MET A 93 50.49 4.43 18.55
N SER A 94 51.38 5.42 18.65
CA SER A 94 51.02 6.84 18.46
C SER A 94 50.51 7.12 17.04
N MET A 95 51.15 6.56 16.02
CA MET A 95 50.71 6.68 14.62
C MET A 95 49.34 6.03 14.40
N HIS A 96 49.12 4.81 14.91
CA HIS A 96 47.81 4.17 14.86
C HIS A 96 46.73 4.97 15.60
N SER A 97 47.03 5.50 16.79
CA SER A 97 46.11 6.36 17.54
C SER A 97 45.71 7.61 16.75
N LYS A 98 46.66 8.29 16.09
CA LYS A 98 46.39 9.43 15.19
C LYS A 98 45.50 9.03 14.01
N VAL A 99 45.79 7.91 13.35
CA VAL A 99 44.97 7.42 12.21
C VAL A 99 43.55 7.06 12.65
N VAL A 100 43.38 6.43 13.81
CA VAL A 100 42.04 6.12 14.36
C VAL A 100 41.30 7.41 14.71
N LYS A 101 41.95 8.39 15.34
CA LYS A 101 41.35 9.71 15.64
C LYS A 101 40.87 10.42 14.37
N GLU A 102 41.67 10.44 13.30
CA GLU A 102 41.27 11.04 12.02
C GLU A 102 40.13 10.28 11.33
N LYS A 103 40.07 8.94 11.45
CA LYS A 103 38.93 8.15 10.96
C LYS A 103 37.64 8.50 11.70
N VAL A 104 37.69 8.57 13.03
CA VAL A 104 36.54 8.98 13.86
C VAL A 104 36.08 10.39 13.51
N ARG A 105 37.00 11.36 13.38
CA ARG A 105 36.66 12.74 13.00
C ARG A 105 35.97 12.81 11.64
N LYS A 106 36.44 12.05 10.64
CA LYS A 106 35.79 11.98 9.32
C LYS A 106 34.40 11.36 9.37
N GLN A 107 34.18 10.33 10.20
CA GLN A 107 32.86 9.74 10.40
C GLN A 107 31.91 10.72 11.11
N GLU A 108 32.39 11.47 12.10
CA GLU A 108 31.64 12.53 12.77
C GLU A 108 31.25 13.67 11.81
N GLU A 109 32.21 14.14 10.99
CA GLU A 109 31.97 15.11 9.91
C GLU A 109 30.90 14.62 8.93
N GLN A 110 30.98 13.36 8.47
CA GLN A 110 29.98 12.72 7.59
C GLN A 110 28.60 12.67 8.26
N LEU A 111 28.50 12.14 9.49
CA LEU A 111 27.25 12.05 10.24
C LEU A 111 26.63 13.44 10.44
N SER A 112 27.44 14.47 10.68
CA SER A 112 26.98 15.86 10.78
C SER A 112 26.36 16.40 9.48
N THR A 113 26.81 15.91 8.31
CA THR A 113 26.22 16.29 7.02
C THR A 113 24.91 15.55 6.76
N GLU A 114 24.83 14.26 7.12
CA GLU A 114 23.61 13.46 7.00
C GLU A 114 22.51 13.95 7.95
N ILE A 115 22.85 14.30 9.20
CA ILE A 115 21.88 14.89 10.14
C ILE A 115 21.34 16.22 9.60
N ARG A 116 22.18 17.07 9.01
CA ARG A 116 21.75 18.34 8.42
C ARG A 116 20.86 18.16 7.18
N SER A 117 21.17 17.21 6.30
CA SER A 117 20.33 16.92 5.13
C SER A 117 19.00 16.28 5.54
N LEU A 118 19.00 15.40 6.53
CA LEU A 118 17.79 14.78 7.09
C LEU A 118 16.88 15.83 7.76
N LEU A 119 17.44 16.78 8.52
CA LEU A 119 16.68 17.89 9.12
C LEU A 119 16.06 18.80 8.05
N ALA A 120 16.78 19.11 6.97
CA ALA A 120 16.24 19.87 5.84
C ALA A 120 15.12 19.09 5.09
N GLY A 121 15.28 17.77 4.94
CA GLY A 121 14.24 16.88 4.42
C GLY A 121 13.01 16.83 5.33
N GLY A 122 13.20 16.74 6.64
CA GLY A 122 12.13 16.74 7.64
C GLY A 122 11.33 18.05 7.65
N ASN A 123 12.02 19.20 7.56
CA ASN A 123 11.37 20.51 7.48
C ASN A 123 10.53 20.65 6.20
N SER A 124 11.09 20.30 5.04
CA SER A 124 10.36 20.38 3.76
C SER A 124 9.19 19.40 3.68
N LEU A 125 9.31 18.20 4.27
CA LEU A 125 8.19 17.26 4.43
C LEU A 125 7.10 17.80 5.36
N SER A 126 7.48 18.44 6.48
CA SER A 126 6.54 19.09 7.41
C SER A 126 5.76 20.21 6.73
N GLU A 127 6.44 21.07 5.97
CA GLU A 127 5.79 22.11 5.16
C GLU A 127 4.86 21.52 4.10
N ALA A 128 5.27 20.48 3.38
CA ALA A 128 4.46 19.82 2.36
C ALA A 128 3.18 19.20 2.98
N ASN A 129 3.31 18.52 4.12
CA ASN A 129 2.18 17.95 4.85
C ASN A 129 1.21 19.05 5.34
N LYS A 130 1.75 20.17 5.87
CA LYS A 130 0.92 21.33 6.24
C LYS A 130 0.15 21.90 5.05
N ARG A 131 0.83 22.14 3.92
CA ARG A 131 0.18 22.63 2.67
C ARG A 131 -0.92 21.67 2.17
N MET A 132 -0.70 20.35 2.29
CA MET A 132 -1.69 19.34 1.95
C MET A 132 -2.91 19.39 2.89
N GLN A 133 -2.70 19.56 4.19
CA GLN A 133 -3.79 19.70 5.18
C GLN A 133 -4.57 21.01 5.00
N ASP A 134 -3.89 22.13 4.73
CA ASP A 134 -4.54 23.41 4.43
C ASP A 134 -5.37 23.33 3.14
N SER A 135 -4.87 22.60 2.13
CA SER A 135 -5.59 22.34 0.87
C SER A 135 -6.82 21.44 1.10
N SER A 136 -6.68 20.34 1.83
CA SER A 136 -7.81 19.44 2.10
C SER A 136 -8.87 20.10 2.99
N ARG A 137 -8.48 20.94 3.95
CA ARG A 137 -9.39 21.77 4.74
C ARG A 137 -10.11 22.82 3.89
N SER A 138 -9.42 23.43 2.94
CA SER A 138 -10.02 24.38 1.99
C SER A 138 -11.03 23.71 1.06
N LEU A 139 -10.76 22.48 0.62
CA LEU A 139 -11.68 21.67 -0.18
C LEU A 139 -12.86 21.14 0.63
N ALA A 140 -12.66 20.70 1.88
CA ALA A 140 -13.74 20.23 2.75
C ALA A 140 -14.63 21.37 3.28
N GLY A 141 -14.11 22.61 3.27
CA GLY A 141 -14.81 23.79 3.74
C GLY A 141 -15.97 24.25 2.85
N GLU A 142 -16.63 25.31 3.32
CA GLU A 142 -17.83 25.88 2.70
C GLU A 142 -17.62 26.36 1.25
N LYS A 143 -16.40 26.71 0.86
CA LYS A 143 -16.05 27.14 -0.51
C LYS A 143 -15.75 25.98 -1.48
N GLY A 144 -15.63 24.75 -0.98
CA GLY A 144 -15.33 23.56 -1.79
C GLY A 144 -16.52 22.59 -1.83
N TYR A 145 -16.31 21.36 -1.35
CA TYR A 145 -17.35 20.32 -1.26
C TYR A 145 -18.55 20.75 -0.41
N GLY A 146 -18.38 21.66 0.55
CA GLY A 146 -19.51 22.25 1.28
C GLY A 146 -20.48 23.01 0.36
N HIS A 147 -19.95 23.83 -0.56
CA HIS A 147 -20.76 24.53 -1.56
C HIS A 147 -21.50 23.54 -2.46
N LEU A 148 -20.79 22.52 -2.96
CA LEU A 148 -21.39 21.49 -3.82
C LEU A 148 -22.51 20.72 -3.11
N LYS A 149 -22.33 20.35 -1.84
CA LYS A 149 -23.37 19.70 -1.02
C LYS A 149 -24.58 20.61 -0.82
N ASN A 150 -24.38 21.91 -0.64
CA ASN A 150 -25.46 22.88 -0.53
C ASN A 150 -26.20 23.07 -1.86
N LEU A 151 -25.50 23.07 -3.01
CA LEU A 151 -26.11 23.08 -4.34
C LEU A 151 -26.90 21.79 -4.62
N GLN A 152 -26.36 20.62 -4.24
CA GLN A 152 -27.06 19.34 -4.35
C GLN A 152 -28.36 19.38 -3.54
N LYS A 153 -28.33 19.83 -2.28
CA LYS A 153 -29.52 20.04 -1.45
C LYS A 153 -30.54 20.98 -2.12
N LEU A 154 -30.11 22.11 -2.68
CA LEU A 154 -31.00 23.05 -3.37
C LEU A 154 -31.62 22.43 -4.63
N LEU A 155 -30.86 21.64 -5.39
CA LEU A 155 -31.36 20.88 -6.53
C LEU A 155 -32.38 19.81 -6.10
N ARG A 156 -32.11 19.07 -5.02
CA ARG A 156 -33.03 18.09 -4.43
C ARG A 156 -34.35 18.73 -3.99
N VAL A 157 -34.30 19.87 -3.30
CA VAL A 157 -35.50 20.65 -2.92
C VAL A 157 -36.30 21.08 -4.16
N ARG A 158 -35.62 21.53 -5.22
CA ARG A 158 -36.29 21.85 -6.49
C ARG A 158 -36.92 20.61 -7.16
N GLN A 159 -36.22 19.48 -7.18
CA GLN A 159 -36.72 18.21 -7.69
C GLN A 159 -37.97 17.75 -6.91
N GLN A 160 -37.91 17.78 -5.58
CA GLN A 160 -39.03 17.48 -4.68
C GLN A 160 -40.25 18.37 -4.96
N TYR A 161 -40.05 19.69 -5.11
CA TYR A 161 -41.13 20.60 -5.47
C TYR A 161 -41.76 20.27 -6.84
N MET A 162 -40.94 20.02 -7.87
CA MET A 162 -41.45 19.67 -9.20
C MET A 162 -42.19 18.33 -9.21
N VAL A 163 -41.72 17.33 -8.46
CA VAL A 163 -42.41 16.03 -8.30
C VAL A 163 -43.68 16.17 -7.44
N SER A 164 -43.73 17.12 -6.50
CA SER A 164 -44.96 17.47 -5.77
C SER A 164 -46.06 17.96 -6.72
N GLN A 165 -45.71 18.80 -7.71
CA GLN A 165 -46.66 19.22 -8.75
C GLN A 165 -47.14 18.04 -9.62
N VAL A 166 -46.27 17.08 -9.94
CA VAL A 166 -46.66 15.85 -10.66
C VAL A 166 -47.60 14.97 -9.82
N SER A 167 -47.35 14.87 -8.52
CA SER A 167 -48.22 14.14 -7.58
C SER A 167 -49.60 14.80 -7.43
N LEU A 168 -49.66 16.14 -7.49
CA LEU A 168 -50.91 16.90 -7.51
C LEU A 168 -51.69 16.72 -8.82
N LEU A 169 -50.99 16.65 -9.96
CA LEU A 169 -51.59 16.42 -11.29
C LEU A 169 -52.08 14.98 -11.49
N TYR A 170 -51.35 14.00 -10.94
CA TYR A 170 -51.65 12.57 -11.03
C TYR A 170 -51.72 11.89 -9.65
N PRO A 171 -52.71 12.24 -8.81
CA PRO A 171 -52.81 11.71 -7.46
C PRO A 171 -53.10 10.21 -7.48
N VAL A 172 -52.19 9.42 -6.90
CA VAL A 172 -52.34 7.97 -6.74
C VAL A 172 -53.01 7.67 -5.39
N LYS A 173 -54.32 7.47 -5.39
CA LYS A 173 -55.13 7.24 -4.18
C LYS A 173 -55.39 5.75 -3.96
N VAL A 174 -55.28 5.31 -2.70
CA VAL A 174 -55.74 3.98 -2.26
C VAL A 174 -57.26 4.06 -2.10
N VAL A 175 -58.01 3.36 -2.93
CA VAL A 175 -59.45 3.19 -2.72
C VAL A 175 -59.63 1.97 -1.82
N VAL A 176 -59.81 2.23 -0.52
CA VAL A 176 -60.32 1.22 0.41
C VAL A 176 -61.80 1.03 0.08
N LYS A 177 -62.14 -0.16 -0.43
CA LYS A 177 -63.51 -0.49 -0.85
C LYS A 177 -64.40 -0.63 0.39
N LYS A 178 -65.05 0.45 0.81
CA LYS A 178 -66.35 0.31 1.51
C LYS A 178 -67.31 -0.42 0.56
N ALA A 179 -68.11 -1.33 1.11
CA ALA A 179 -69.04 -2.13 0.32
C ALA A 179 -70.01 -1.25 -0.49
N PRO A 180 -70.41 -1.65 -1.70
CA PRO A 180 -71.39 -0.91 -2.47
C PRO A 180 -72.79 -1.14 -1.88
N GLU A 181 -73.35 -0.12 -1.26
CA GLU A 181 -74.76 -0.10 -0.89
C GLU A 181 -75.61 0.31 -2.11
N GLN A 182 -76.30 -0.70 -2.65
CA GLN A 182 -77.63 -0.67 -3.27
C GLN A 182 -78.01 0.48 -4.24
N GLU A 183 -78.37 0.10 -5.48
CA GLU A 183 -79.78 0.18 -5.93
C GLU A 183 -80.16 -1.17 -6.59
N LEU A 184 -81.47 -1.46 -6.71
CA LEU A 184 -82.07 -2.77 -7.02
C LEU A 184 -81.95 -3.16 -8.52
N GLU A 185 -82.20 -4.38 -9.02
CA GLU A 185 -82.75 -5.64 -8.46
C GLU A 185 -81.72 -6.82 -8.60
N SER A 186 -81.98 -8.15 -8.51
CA SER A 186 -83.21 -8.97 -8.44
C SER A 186 -83.04 -10.33 -7.74
N PHE A 187 -84.15 -11.08 -7.64
CA PHE A 187 -84.29 -12.38 -6.98
C PHE A 187 -83.57 -13.56 -7.67
N SER A 188 -82.88 -14.39 -6.88
CA SER A 188 -83.03 -15.85 -6.90
C SER A 188 -82.59 -16.43 -5.54
N SER A 189 -83.16 -17.57 -5.14
CA SER A 189 -83.19 -18.04 -3.74
C SER A 189 -82.53 -19.41 -3.51
N SER A 190 -81.90 -19.57 -2.33
CA SER A 190 -81.58 -20.86 -1.68
C SER A 190 -80.41 -21.66 -2.30
N ILE A 191 -79.54 -22.44 -1.60
CA ILE A 191 -79.54 -23.07 -0.26
C ILE A 191 -78.16 -22.94 0.44
N LYS A 192 -78.12 -23.15 1.77
CA LYS A 192 -76.99 -23.07 2.73
C LYS A 192 -75.84 -24.08 2.51
N SER A 193 -74.64 -23.74 3.04
CA SER A 193 -73.90 -24.47 4.12
C SER A 193 -72.37 -24.57 3.92
N GLY A 194 -71.56 -24.36 4.98
CA GLY A 194 -70.15 -24.82 5.04
C GLY A 194 -69.09 -23.84 5.60
N VAL A 195 -68.89 -23.88 6.92
CA VAL A 195 -67.66 -23.61 7.76
C VAL A 195 -66.54 -22.65 7.26
N PRO A 196 -66.06 -21.70 8.10
CA PRO A 196 -64.92 -20.83 7.78
C PRO A 196 -63.56 -21.42 8.21
N ASP A 197 -62.53 -21.30 7.36
CA ASP A 197 -61.13 -21.45 7.76
C ASP A 197 -60.18 -20.67 6.82
N GLY A 198 -58.95 -20.38 7.26
CA GLY A 198 -57.81 -20.11 6.39
C GLY A 198 -57.60 -18.66 5.90
N SER A 199 -57.03 -17.82 6.78
CA SER A 199 -56.20 -16.64 6.42
C SER A 199 -56.74 -15.61 5.41
N LYS A 200 -57.14 -14.43 5.92
CA LYS A 200 -57.30 -13.21 5.09
C LYS A 200 -55.93 -12.78 4.53
N PRO A 201 -55.76 -12.55 3.22
CA PRO A 201 -54.70 -11.68 2.75
C PRO A 201 -55.01 -10.24 3.20
N VAL A 202 -53.98 -9.47 3.57
CA VAL A 202 -54.14 -8.05 3.95
C VAL A 202 -54.77 -7.28 2.79
N ASP A 203 -55.89 -6.61 3.03
CA ASP A 203 -56.66 -5.86 2.03
C ASP A 203 -55.85 -4.70 1.43
N GLN A 204 -55.08 -5.00 0.38
CA GLN A 204 -54.44 -3.99 -0.46
C GLN A 204 -55.52 -3.27 -1.29
N GLY A 205 -56.06 -2.18 -0.73
CA GLY A 205 -57.05 -1.33 -1.40
C GLY A 205 -56.61 -0.93 -2.81
N THR A 206 -57.54 -1.02 -3.77
CA THR A 206 -57.23 -0.84 -5.19
C THR A 206 -56.69 0.56 -5.45
N LEU A 207 -55.48 0.65 -6.02
CA LEU A 207 -54.87 1.93 -6.38
C LEU A 207 -55.57 2.53 -7.60
N THR A 208 -55.83 3.83 -7.55
CA THR A 208 -56.37 4.62 -8.67
C THR A 208 -55.44 5.80 -8.95
N ILE A 209 -55.35 6.22 -10.21
CA ILE A 209 -54.63 7.43 -10.63
C ILE A 209 -55.65 8.44 -11.17
N SER A 210 -55.73 9.61 -10.55
CA SER A 210 -56.75 10.64 -10.87
C SER A 210 -58.19 10.11 -10.88
N GLY A 211 -58.50 9.11 -10.03
CA GLY A 211 -59.81 8.46 -9.94
C GLY A 211 -60.07 7.32 -10.94
N LEU A 212 -59.12 7.02 -11.83
CA LEU A 212 -59.20 5.89 -12.76
C LEU A 212 -58.60 4.63 -12.14
N HIS A 213 -59.34 3.52 -12.18
CA HIS A 213 -58.83 2.19 -11.85
C HIS A 213 -57.94 1.67 -12.98
N LEU A 214 -56.75 1.18 -12.62
CA LEU A 214 -55.92 0.39 -13.53
C LEU A 214 -56.29 -1.09 -13.38
N THR A 215 -57.34 -1.52 -14.05
CA THR A 215 -57.59 -2.95 -14.24
C THR A 215 -56.59 -3.46 -15.27
N VAL A 216 -55.46 -4.01 -14.82
CA VAL A 216 -54.63 -4.90 -15.65
C VAL A 216 -55.41 -6.21 -15.78
N ILE A 217 -56.39 -6.22 -16.69
CA ILE A 217 -57.25 -7.37 -16.95
C ILE A 217 -56.35 -8.58 -17.18
N PRO A 218 -56.51 -9.70 -16.43
CA PRO A 218 -55.77 -10.91 -16.72
C PRO A 218 -56.03 -11.31 -18.17
N PHE A 219 -54.99 -11.26 -19.00
CA PHE A 219 -55.08 -11.44 -20.46
C PHE A 219 -55.68 -12.81 -20.88
N THR A 220 -55.78 -13.75 -19.94
CA THR A 220 -56.46 -15.04 -20.04
C THR A 220 -57.99 -14.98 -19.93
N LYS A 221 -58.60 -13.82 -19.65
CA LYS A 221 -60.06 -13.63 -19.55
C LYS A 221 -60.58 -12.41 -20.33
N MET A 222 -60.04 -12.13 -21.52
CA MET A 222 -60.73 -11.25 -22.48
C MET A 222 -61.93 -11.98 -23.09
N SER A 223 -63.05 -11.98 -22.36
CA SER A 223 -64.36 -12.34 -22.90
C SER A 223 -64.78 -11.34 -23.99
N PHE A 224 -65.64 -11.79 -24.92
CA PHE A 224 -66.36 -10.92 -25.87
C PHE A 224 -67.16 -9.80 -25.19
N PHE A 225 -67.40 -9.90 -23.89
CA PHE A 225 -68.10 -8.92 -23.03
C PHE A 225 -67.15 -8.05 -22.19
N THR A 226 -65.98 -7.67 -22.69
CA THR A 226 -65.16 -6.63 -22.04
C THR A 226 -65.78 -5.25 -22.27
N ASP A 227 -66.07 -4.48 -21.21
CA ASP A 227 -66.61 -3.13 -21.34
C ASP A 227 -65.57 -2.24 -22.05
N LYS A 228 -65.92 -1.78 -23.26
CA LYS A 228 -65.09 -0.87 -24.06
C LYS A 228 -64.71 0.39 -23.26
N LYS A 229 -65.58 0.83 -22.34
CA LYS A 229 -65.29 1.97 -21.45
C LYS A 229 -64.26 1.62 -20.38
N GLU A 230 -64.23 0.39 -19.84
CA GLU A 230 -63.18 -0.04 -18.90
C GLU A 230 -61.81 -0.11 -19.57
N VAL A 231 -61.72 -0.71 -20.77
CA VAL A 231 -60.46 -0.76 -21.54
C VAL A 231 -59.94 0.65 -21.83
N GLN A 232 -60.82 1.59 -22.20
CA GLN A 232 -60.45 3.00 -22.39
C GLN A 232 -60.01 3.70 -21.10
N ARG A 233 -60.66 3.42 -19.95
CA ARG A 233 -60.23 3.94 -18.63
C ARG A 233 -58.84 3.43 -18.25
N SER A 234 -58.57 2.13 -18.37
CA SER A 234 -57.24 1.55 -18.12
C SER A 234 -56.16 2.13 -19.06
N SER A 235 -56.48 2.31 -20.33
CA SER A 235 -55.57 2.93 -21.32
C SER A 235 -55.26 4.39 -20.99
N THR A 236 -56.26 5.14 -20.51
CA THR A 236 -56.09 6.52 -20.03
C THR A 236 -55.23 6.58 -18.76
N ALA A 237 -55.46 5.66 -17.82
CA ALA A 237 -54.66 5.53 -16.60
C ALA A 237 -53.18 5.22 -16.92
N LEU A 238 -52.90 4.32 -17.87
CA LEU A 238 -51.55 4.03 -18.34
C LEU A 238 -50.91 5.24 -19.03
N GLY A 239 -51.68 6.02 -19.81
CA GLY A 239 -51.23 7.30 -20.37
C GLY A 239 -50.81 8.32 -19.29
N TYR A 240 -51.58 8.41 -18.21
CA TYR A 240 -51.23 9.27 -17.06
C TYR A 240 -49.98 8.80 -16.32
N VAL A 241 -49.81 7.48 -16.12
CA VAL A 241 -48.57 6.92 -15.57
C VAL A 241 -47.37 7.23 -16.47
N ALA A 242 -47.48 7.00 -17.78
CA ALA A 242 -46.42 7.29 -18.73
C ALA A 242 -46.01 8.77 -18.71
N HIS A 243 -46.98 9.68 -18.65
CA HIS A 243 -46.71 11.11 -18.54
C HIS A 243 -46.02 11.46 -17.21
N ALA A 244 -46.49 10.93 -16.08
CA ALA A 244 -45.87 11.13 -14.77
C ALA A 244 -44.42 10.59 -14.73
N VAL A 245 -44.18 9.40 -15.26
CA VAL A 245 -42.85 8.76 -15.35
C VAL A 245 -41.91 9.60 -16.23
N SER A 246 -42.37 10.08 -17.39
CA SER A 246 -41.59 10.94 -18.27
C SER A 246 -41.19 12.26 -17.60
N LEU A 247 -42.12 12.91 -16.90
CA LEU A 247 -41.82 14.13 -16.14
C LEU A 247 -40.83 13.87 -14.99
N ILE A 248 -41.08 12.87 -14.15
CA ILE A 248 -40.19 12.53 -13.02
C ILE A 248 -38.78 12.19 -13.52
N ALA A 249 -38.65 11.39 -14.59
CA ALA A 249 -37.37 11.07 -15.21
C ALA A 249 -36.63 12.33 -15.69
N SER A 250 -37.34 13.26 -16.35
CA SER A 250 -36.75 14.52 -16.82
C SER A 250 -36.26 15.42 -15.66
N TYR A 251 -37.00 15.45 -14.54
CA TYR A 251 -36.65 16.23 -13.36
C TYR A 251 -35.47 15.64 -12.59
N LEU A 252 -35.40 14.30 -12.51
CA LEU A 252 -34.27 13.57 -11.95
C LEU A 252 -33.05 13.52 -12.88
N GLN A 253 -33.19 13.99 -14.12
CA GLN A 253 -32.20 13.88 -15.20
C GLN A 253 -31.77 12.43 -15.50
N VAL A 254 -32.69 11.48 -15.35
CA VAL A 254 -32.46 10.06 -15.63
C VAL A 254 -32.95 9.73 -17.03
N PRO A 255 -32.08 9.30 -17.97
CA PRO A 255 -32.52 8.82 -19.28
C PRO A 255 -33.26 7.49 -19.13
N LEU A 256 -34.52 7.44 -19.55
CA LEU A 256 -35.33 6.21 -19.54
C LEU A 256 -34.76 5.18 -20.52
N ARG A 257 -34.76 3.90 -20.12
CA ARG A 257 -34.35 2.78 -20.99
C ARG A 257 -35.33 2.55 -22.13
N TYR A 258 -36.62 2.80 -21.89
CA TYR A 258 -37.69 2.59 -22.87
C TYR A 258 -38.44 3.90 -23.18
N PRO A 259 -37.86 4.79 -24.02
CA PRO A 259 -38.46 6.09 -24.36
C PRO A 259 -39.94 6.05 -24.71
N LEU A 260 -40.69 6.92 -24.04
CA LEU A 260 -42.15 7.02 -24.16
C LEU A 260 -42.55 8.00 -25.26
N ARG A 261 -43.55 7.62 -26.06
CA ARG A 261 -44.29 8.56 -26.91
C ARG A 261 -45.66 8.80 -26.30
N LEU A 262 -45.82 10.00 -25.77
CA LEU A 262 -47.00 10.44 -25.04
C LEU A 262 -48.14 10.75 -26.02
N GLY A 263 -49.28 10.09 -25.83
CA GLY A 263 -50.48 10.20 -26.68
C GLY A 263 -51.78 10.11 -25.88
N GLY A 264 -51.74 10.45 -24.59
CA GLY A 264 -52.85 10.24 -23.67
C GLY A 264 -53.22 8.75 -23.59
N SER A 265 -54.48 8.43 -23.86
CA SER A 265 -54.99 7.06 -23.94
C SER A 265 -54.40 6.21 -25.08
N ARG A 266 -53.70 6.83 -26.05
CA ARG A 266 -52.97 6.16 -27.13
C ARG A 266 -51.46 6.40 -27.04
N SER A 267 -50.90 6.25 -25.83
CA SER A 267 -49.45 6.33 -25.60
C SER A 267 -48.75 5.05 -26.04
N TYR A 268 -47.48 5.15 -26.44
CA TYR A 268 -46.63 4.04 -26.88
C TYR A 268 -45.29 4.06 -26.15
N ILE A 269 -44.65 2.90 -26.03
CA ILE A 269 -43.31 2.74 -25.47
C ILE A 269 -42.38 2.09 -26.51
N ARG A 270 -41.12 2.51 -26.54
CA ARG A 270 -40.12 2.05 -27.52
C ARG A 270 -39.15 1.07 -26.89
N ASP A 271 -38.97 -0.06 -27.55
CA ASP A 271 -37.85 -0.97 -27.29
C ASP A 271 -36.77 -0.79 -28.38
N TYR A 272 -35.52 -0.70 -27.93
CA TYR A 272 -34.32 -0.61 -28.76
C TYR A 272 -33.56 -1.94 -28.80
N SER A 273 -34.08 -3.00 -28.18
CA SER A 273 -33.59 -4.37 -28.39
C SER A 273 -33.49 -4.67 -29.90
N PRO A 274 -32.37 -5.21 -30.39
CA PRO A 274 -32.21 -5.54 -31.81
C PRO A 274 -33.28 -6.56 -32.20
N SER A 275 -34.15 -6.16 -33.14
CA SER A 275 -35.18 -7.05 -33.67
C SER A 275 -34.53 -8.23 -34.37
N ILE A 276 -34.70 -9.43 -33.82
CA ILE A 276 -34.48 -10.66 -34.56
C ILE A 276 -35.64 -10.76 -35.55
N GLU A 277 -35.46 -10.17 -36.74
CA GLU A 277 -36.39 -10.38 -37.84
C GLU A 277 -36.38 -11.86 -38.22
N HIS A 278 -37.43 -12.59 -37.84
CA HIS A 278 -37.93 -13.67 -38.66
C HIS A 278 -38.61 -13.05 -39.89
N SER A 279 -37.77 -12.55 -40.80
CA SER A 279 -38.20 -11.86 -42.02
C SER A 279 -38.84 -12.85 -42.99
N ALA A 280 -40.16 -12.99 -42.89
CA ALA A 280 -40.96 -13.78 -43.81
C ALA A 280 -41.39 -12.90 -44.99
N SER A 281 -40.61 -12.93 -46.09
CA SER A 281 -41.04 -12.61 -47.47
C SER A 281 -41.71 -11.24 -47.71
N SER A 282 -41.22 -10.34 -48.58
CA SER A 282 -40.48 -10.58 -49.82
C SER A 282 -40.01 -9.26 -50.46
N THR A 283 -39.00 -9.39 -51.32
CA THR A 283 -38.68 -8.55 -52.49
C THR A 283 -39.26 -7.13 -52.58
N THR A 284 -38.43 -6.13 -52.32
CA THR A 284 -38.13 -5.10 -53.35
C THR A 284 -36.78 -4.45 -53.04
N LEU A 285 -36.05 -4.12 -54.10
CA LEU A 285 -34.71 -3.51 -54.03
C LEU A 285 -34.85 -1.98 -53.78
N ASP A 286 -33.71 -1.34 -53.54
CA ASP A 286 -33.49 0.12 -53.60
C ASP A 286 -33.95 0.98 -52.40
N SER A 287 -33.05 1.13 -51.41
CA SER A 287 -32.62 2.48 -50.97
C SER A 287 -31.35 2.42 -50.12
N THR A 288 -30.27 3.04 -50.60
CA THR A 288 -29.03 3.27 -49.86
C THR A 288 -29.16 4.46 -48.91
N THR A 289 -29.88 4.26 -47.81
CA THR A 289 -29.91 5.22 -46.68
C THR A 289 -29.64 4.47 -45.38
N SER A 290 -28.75 5.02 -44.55
CA SER A 290 -28.36 4.53 -43.22
C SER A 290 -29.45 3.72 -42.50
N ALA A 291 -29.13 2.50 -42.07
CA ALA A 291 -30.04 1.61 -41.35
C ALA A 291 -30.39 2.18 -39.96
N SER A 292 -31.26 3.20 -39.92
CA SER A 292 -31.96 3.60 -38.71
C SER A 292 -32.97 2.50 -38.39
N THR A 293 -32.57 1.54 -37.56
CA THR A 293 -33.49 0.60 -36.93
C THR A 293 -34.52 1.41 -36.16
N LYS A 294 -35.69 1.63 -36.77
CA LYS A 294 -36.80 2.31 -36.10
C LYS A 294 -37.15 1.44 -34.88
N PRO A 295 -37.08 1.98 -33.64
CA PRO A 295 -37.33 1.18 -32.45
C PRO A 295 -38.74 0.60 -32.51
N VAL A 296 -38.90 -0.62 -32.02
CA VAL A 296 -40.20 -1.30 -32.06
C VAL A 296 -41.13 -0.65 -31.04
N GLU A 297 -42.33 -0.32 -31.48
CA GLU A 297 -43.30 0.46 -30.71
C GLU A 297 -44.44 -0.42 -30.21
N PHE A 298 -44.63 -0.39 -28.89
CA PHE A 298 -45.64 -1.17 -28.20
C PHE A 298 -46.71 -0.25 -27.60
N PRO A 299 -48.02 -0.52 -27.83
CA PRO A 299 -49.09 0.33 -27.34
C PRO A 299 -49.30 0.14 -25.83
N LEU A 300 -49.45 1.23 -25.07
CA LEU A 300 -49.87 1.21 -23.66
C LEU A 300 -51.40 1.12 -23.51
N PHE A 301 -52.06 0.53 -24.50
CA PHE A 301 -53.50 0.36 -24.59
C PHE A 301 -53.79 -0.93 -25.36
N VAL A 302 -54.96 -1.53 -25.14
CA VAL A 302 -55.35 -2.76 -25.85
C VAL A 302 -55.97 -2.38 -27.20
N GLU A 303 -55.35 -2.81 -28.29
CA GLU A 303 -55.83 -2.61 -29.66
C GLU A 303 -56.16 -3.98 -30.28
N GLY A 304 -57.45 -4.23 -30.53
CA GLY A 304 -57.91 -5.52 -31.06
C GLY A 304 -57.73 -6.69 -30.09
N GLN A 305 -57.29 -7.83 -30.62
CA GLN A 305 -57.12 -9.09 -29.88
C GLN A 305 -55.69 -9.28 -29.33
N ASP A 306 -54.73 -8.45 -29.76
CA ASP A 306 -53.29 -8.54 -29.45
C ASP A 306 -52.91 -7.98 -28.06
N SER A 307 -53.61 -8.46 -27.03
CA SER A 307 -53.40 -8.02 -25.66
C SER A 307 -51.99 -8.31 -25.10
N THR A 308 -51.25 -9.23 -25.73
CA THR A 308 -49.85 -9.57 -25.43
C THR A 308 -48.89 -8.41 -25.67
N ARG A 309 -49.08 -7.62 -26.73
CA ARG A 309 -48.25 -6.44 -27.03
C ARG A 309 -48.45 -5.33 -25.99
N ALA A 310 -49.69 -5.14 -25.54
CA ALA A 310 -50.02 -4.22 -24.45
C ALA A 310 -49.47 -4.70 -23.10
N ALA A 311 -49.54 -6.01 -22.82
CA ALA A 311 -48.94 -6.61 -21.63
C ALA A 311 -47.42 -6.35 -21.56
N TYR A 312 -46.73 -6.49 -22.69
CA TYR A 312 -45.30 -6.20 -22.79
C TYR A 312 -45.00 -4.71 -22.60
N ALA A 313 -45.78 -3.81 -23.21
CA ALA A 313 -45.64 -2.37 -23.02
C ALA A 313 -45.75 -1.95 -21.54
N VAL A 314 -46.72 -2.51 -20.81
CA VAL A 314 -46.91 -2.26 -19.37
C VAL A 314 -45.75 -2.80 -18.53
N PHE A 315 -45.19 -3.96 -18.91
CA PHE A 315 -43.98 -4.50 -18.27
C PHE A 315 -42.76 -3.60 -18.49
N LEU A 316 -42.55 -3.10 -19.71
CA LEU A 316 -41.47 -2.15 -20.02
C LEU A 316 -41.61 -0.83 -19.23
N LEU A 317 -42.83 -0.29 -19.13
CA LEU A 317 -43.12 0.89 -18.31
C LEU A 317 -42.83 0.64 -16.82
N ASN A 318 -43.07 -0.57 -16.31
CA ASN A 318 -42.67 -0.94 -14.96
C ASN A 318 -41.14 -1.07 -14.81
N LYS A 319 -40.41 -1.42 -15.87
CA LYS A 319 -38.94 -1.47 -15.85
C LYS A 319 -38.29 -0.08 -15.83
N ASP A 320 -38.89 0.90 -16.48
CA ASP A 320 -38.51 2.31 -16.31
C ASP A 320 -38.80 2.82 -14.88
N LEU A 321 -39.96 2.46 -14.29
CA LEU A 321 -40.24 2.75 -12.88
C LEU A 321 -39.23 2.10 -11.92
N GLU A 322 -38.86 0.85 -12.18
CA GLU A 322 -37.83 0.12 -11.43
C GLU A 322 -36.45 0.78 -11.56
N GLN A 323 -36.10 1.31 -12.75
CA GLN A 323 -34.89 2.12 -12.94
C GLN A 323 -34.91 3.40 -12.09
N LEU A 324 -36.02 4.14 -12.07
CA LEU A 324 -36.14 5.37 -11.28
C LEU A 324 -36.10 5.10 -9.77
N LEU A 325 -36.73 4.01 -9.30
CA LEU A 325 -36.64 3.56 -7.90
C LEU A 325 -35.20 3.17 -7.52
N ASN A 326 -34.52 2.39 -8.37
CA ASN A 326 -33.12 2.00 -8.15
C ASN A 326 -32.17 3.20 -8.15
N PHE A 327 -32.43 4.25 -8.96
CA PHE A 327 -31.67 5.50 -8.95
C PHE A 327 -31.75 6.26 -7.61
N ILE A 328 -32.83 6.06 -6.86
CA ILE A 328 -33.04 6.64 -5.51
C ILE A 328 -32.64 5.62 -4.41
N GLY A 329 -32.15 4.43 -4.78
CA GLY A 329 -31.73 3.39 -3.84
C GLY A 329 -32.87 2.54 -3.26
N VAL A 330 -34.07 2.61 -3.84
CA VAL A 330 -35.28 1.91 -3.36
C VAL A 330 -35.58 0.69 -4.24
N LYS A 331 -35.94 -0.43 -3.63
CA LYS A 331 -36.31 -1.66 -4.37
C LYS A 331 -37.75 -1.58 -4.86
N SER A 332 -38.01 -2.04 -6.08
CA SER A 332 -39.38 -2.13 -6.62
C SER A 332 -40.20 -3.22 -5.94
N LEU A 333 -41.53 -3.04 -5.92
CA LEU A 333 -42.51 -3.97 -5.36
C LEU A 333 -42.90 -5.09 -6.36
N GLY A 334 -42.22 -5.15 -7.52
CA GLY A 334 -42.37 -6.20 -8.52
C GLY A 334 -42.88 -5.72 -9.90
N PRO A 335 -42.81 -6.59 -10.92
CA PRO A 335 -42.96 -6.23 -12.34
C PRO A 335 -44.39 -5.90 -12.80
N ARG A 336 -45.41 -6.21 -11.98
CA ARG A 336 -46.83 -5.98 -12.28
C ARG A 336 -47.45 -4.85 -11.46
N GLN A 337 -46.69 -4.21 -10.57
CA GLN A 337 -47.20 -3.27 -9.58
C GLN A 337 -46.99 -1.80 -9.97
N VAL A 338 -47.32 -1.45 -11.21
CA VAL A 338 -47.06 -0.12 -11.83
C VAL A 338 -47.49 1.05 -10.92
N LEU A 339 -48.74 1.06 -10.45
CA LEU A 339 -49.23 2.14 -9.57
C LEU A 339 -48.60 2.13 -8.18
N ALA A 340 -48.25 0.97 -7.64
CA ALA A 340 -47.60 0.89 -6.33
C ALA A 340 -46.15 1.38 -6.40
N ASN A 341 -45.43 1.01 -7.47
CA ASN A 341 -44.09 1.50 -7.77
C ASN A 341 -44.07 3.02 -8.01
N LEU A 342 -45.05 3.59 -8.74
CA LEU A 342 -45.18 5.04 -8.91
C LEU A 342 -45.52 5.76 -7.59
N LYS A 343 -46.41 5.18 -6.76
CA LYS A 343 -46.74 5.71 -5.44
C LYS A 343 -45.52 5.70 -4.52
N GLU A 344 -44.74 4.61 -4.53
CA GLU A 344 -43.53 4.50 -3.72
C GLU A 344 -42.45 5.48 -4.20
N LEU A 345 -42.24 5.62 -5.51
CA LEU A 345 -41.31 6.57 -6.10
C LEU A 345 -41.64 8.02 -5.73
N THR A 346 -42.92 8.40 -5.81
CA THR A 346 -43.35 9.74 -5.40
C THR A 346 -43.27 9.92 -3.89
N ARG A 347 -43.61 8.91 -3.08
CA ARG A 347 -43.47 8.94 -1.61
C ARG A 347 -42.03 9.16 -1.18
N THR A 348 -41.06 8.51 -1.82
CA THR A 348 -39.64 8.58 -1.43
C THR A 348 -38.99 9.88 -1.89
N ILE A 349 -39.33 10.41 -3.07
CA ILE A 349 -38.86 11.75 -3.49
C ILE A 349 -39.44 12.86 -2.60
N LEU A 350 -40.69 12.69 -2.15
CA LEU A 350 -41.38 13.68 -1.31
C LEU A 350 -41.00 13.63 0.17
N SER A 351 -40.27 12.61 0.61
CA SER A 351 -39.85 12.48 2.01
C SER A 351 -38.65 13.40 2.33
N PRO A 352 -38.48 13.86 3.59
CA PRO A 352 -37.39 14.79 3.93
C PRO A 352 -36.00 14.16 3.74
N GLU A 353 -35.89 12.83 3.87
CA GLU A 353 -34.63 12.09 3.70
C GLU A 353 -34.04 12.26 2.29
N TYR A 354 -34.87 12.49 1.26
CA TYR A 354 -34.42 12.70 -0.11
C TYR A 354 -33.52 13.93 -0.29
N ILE A 355 -33.65 14.95 0.57
CA ILE A 355 -32.81 16.17 0.54
C ILE A 355 -31.39 15.87 1.01
N ASP A 356 -31.21 14.86 1.87
CA ASP A 356 -29.93 14.45 2.45
C ASP A 356 -29.23 13.30 1.69
N MET A 357 -29.85 12.79 0.61
CA MET A 357 -29.30 11.79 -0.34
C MET A 357 -28.51 12.43 -1.50
#